data_AF-A0A8K0G779-F1
#
_entry.id   AF-A0A8K0G779-F1
#
_cell.length_a   1.000
_cell.length_b   1.000
_cell.length_c   1.000
_cell.angle_alpha   90.00
_cell.angle_beta   90.00
_cell.angle_gamma   90.00
#
_symmetry.space_group_name_H-M   'P 1'
#
loop_
_entity.id
_entity.type
_entity.pdbx_description
1 polymer ?
#
loop_
_entity_poly.entity_id
_entity_poly.type
_entity_poly.pdbx_seq_one_letter_code
_entity_poly.pdbx_strand_id
1 'polypeptide(L)'
;MKKRKGQKNSEASQEDSPYISKNELDDAISKIKVRKALGEDEITGEMVKYSQEEDKQELLSLLNLIARKKETPKNYFQERR
;
A
#
# COMPACT_ATOMS: atom_id res chain seq x y z
N MET A 1 -14.89 53.70 -7.51
CA MET A 1 -14.20 52.63 -6.74
C MET A 1 -15.10 51.40 -6.67
N LYS A 2 -14.90 50.39 -7.53
CA LYS A 2 -15.63 49.11 -7.47
C LYS A 2 -14.73 48.06 -6.80
N LYS A 3 -15.24 47.48 -5.72
CA LYS A 3 -14.53 46.53 -4.85
C LYS A 3 -14.21 45.23 -5.60
N ARG A 4 -12.95 44.77 -5.49
CA ARG A 4 -12.49 43.42 -5.82
C ARG A 4 -13.06 42.44 -4.80
N LYS A 5 -13.57 41.28 -5.23
CA LYS A 5 -13.75 40.02 -4.47
C LYS A 5 -14.40 39.01 -5.44
N GLY A 6 -14.00 37.76 -5.55
CA GLY A 6 -13.05 36.99 -4.76
C GLY A 6 -12.25 36.04 -5.65
N GLN A 7 -11.03 35.79 -5.19
CA GLN A 7 -10.25 34.62 -5.57
C GLN A 7 -11.13 33.39 -5.35
N LYS A 8 -11.35 32.61 -6.41
CA LYS A 8 -11.80 31.23 -6.26
C LYS A 8 -10.62 30.49 -5.63
N ASN A 9 -10.70 30.27 -4.32
CA ASN A 9 -9.90 29.25 -3.65
C ASN A 9 -10.26 27.93 -4.34
N SER A 10 -9.40 27.47 -5.25
CA SER A 10 -9.39 26.09 -5.69
C SER A 10 -8.70 25.28 -4.60
N GLU A 11 -9.36 25.13 -3.45
CA GLU A 11 -9.07 24.03 -2.54
C GLU A 11 -9.63 22.78 -3.22
N ALA A 12 -8.82 22.24 -4.14
CA ALA A 12 -8.99 20.88 -4.60
C ALA A 12 -8.94 20.02 -3.34
N SER A 13 -10.12 19.54 -2.93
CA SER A 13 -10.28 18.54 -1.89
C SER A 13 -9.25 17.45 -2.15
N GLN A 14 -8.22 17.36 -1.29
CA GLN A 14 -7.38 16.17 -1.21
C GLN A 14 -8.32 15.06 -0.75
N GLU A 15 -8.97 14.40 -1.71
CA GLU A 15 -9.78 13.22 -1.49
C GLU A 15 -8.97 12.21 -0.66
N ASP A 16 -9.65 11.62 0.32
CA ASP A 16 -9.27 10.47 1.14
C ASP A 16 -8.60 9.37 0.30
N SER A 17 -7.31 9.51 0.02
CA SER A 17 -6.56 8.40 -0.53
C SER A 17 -6.53 7.32 0.55
N PRO A 18 -6.92 6.07 0.25
CA PRO A 18 -6.84 4.98 1.21
C PRO A 18 -5.40 4.87 1.72
N TYR A 19 -5.23 5.04 3.02
CA TYR A 19 -3.97 4.90 3.71
C TYR A 19 -4.04 3.65 4.58
N ILE A 20 -3.12 2.72 4.33
CA ILE A 20 -2.98 1.50 5.10
C ILE A 20 -1.98 1.79 6.21
N SER A 21 -2.42 1.63 7.45
CA SER A 21 -1.59 1.74 8.64
C SER A 21 -0.82 0.45 8.92
N LYS A 22 0.26 0.56 9.71
CA LYS A 22 1.01 -0.62 10.18
C LYS A 22 0.12 -1.62 10.92
N ASN A 23 -0.80 -1.13 11.75
CA ASN A 23 -1.71 -1.99 12.52
C ASN A 23 -2.65 -2.79 11.62
N GLU A 24 -3.15 -2.19 10.54
CA GLU A 24 -3.98 -2.90 9.56
C GLU A 24 -3.18 -3.97 8.81
N LEU A 25 -1.92 -3.67 8.47
CA LEU A 25 -1.02 -4.65 7.88
C LEU A 25 -0.74 -5.82 8.84
N ASP A 26 -0.42 -5.53 10.10
CA ASP A 26 -0.15 -6.58 11.10
C ASP A 26 -1.39 -7.44 11.38
N ASP A 27 -2.58 -6.83 11.44
CA ASP A 27 -3.85 -7.56 11.58
C ASP A 27 -4.11 -8.46 10.35
N ALA A 28 -3.85 -7.96 9.14
CA ALA A 28 -3.97 -8.75 7.92
C ALA A 28 -2.99 -9.94 7.91
N ILE A 29 -1.72 -9.72 8.29
CA ILE A 29 -0.71 -10.78 8.39
C ILE A 29 -1.12 -11.85 9.42
N SER A 30 -1.69 -11.42 10.56
CA SER A 30 -2.14 -12.35 11.61
C SER A 30 -3.22 -13.33 11.11
N LYS A 31 -4.10 -12.85 10.22
CA LYS A 31 -5.23 -13.60 9.65
C LYS A 31 -4.83 -14.57 8.53
N ILE A 32 -3.57 -14.54 8.06
CA ILE A 32 -3.08 -15.47 7.05
C ILE A 32 -3.17 -16.90 7.60
N LYS A 33 -3.89 -17.78 6.88
CA LYS A 33 -4.02 -19.20 7.24
C LYS A 33 -2.78 -19.96 6.79
N VAL A 34 -2.13 -20.64 7.72
CA VAL A 34 -0.98 -21.52 7.45
C VAL A 34 -1.49 -22.86 6.89
N ARG A 35 -0.70 -23.54 6.05
CA ARG A 35 -1.02 -24.84 5.41
C ARG A 35 -2.14 -24.81 4.35
N LYS A 36 -2.38 -23.68 3.71
CA LYS A 36 -3.16 -23.64 2.46
C LYS A 36 -2.30 -24.01 1.26
N ALA A 37 -2.95 -24.44 0.17
CA ALA A 37 -2.30 -24.58 -1.12
C ALA A 37 -1.58 -23.28 -1.48
N LEU A 38 -0.34 -23.41 -1.97
CA LEU A 38 0.50 -22.28 -2.34
C LEU A 38 -0.05 -21.60 -3.59
N GLY A 39 0.17 -20.29 -3.68
CA GLY A 39 -0.03 -19.54 -4.92
C GLY A 39 1.06 -19.86 -5.95
N GLU A 40 0.96 -19.24 -7.12
CA GLU A 40 1.96 -19.34 -8.19
C GLU A 40 3.35 -18.86 -7.76
N ASP A 41 3.41 -17.99 -6.74
CA ASP A 41 4.64 -17.44 -6.15
C ASP A 41 5.28 -18.34 -5.08
N GLU A 42 4.65 -19.46 -4.72
CA GLU A 42 5.09 -20.42 -3.71
C GLU A 42 5.35 -19.82 -2.30
N ILE A 43 4.90 -18.59 -2.04
CA ILE A 43 5.12 -17.91 -0.75
C ILE A 43 4.22 -18.54 0.30
N THR A 44 4.84 -19.11 1.35
CA THR A 44 4.09 -19.70 2.46
C THR A 44 3.60 -18.60 3.41
N GLY A 45 2.48 -18.85 4.09
CA GLY A 45 2.02 -17.95 5.16
C GLY A 45 3.01 -17.82 6.33
N GLU A 46 3.90 -18.80 6.53
CA GLU A 46 4.96 -18.71 7.54
C GLU A 46 6.03 -17.70 7.14
N MET A 47 6.44 -17.68 5.87
CA MET A 47 7.40 -16.69 5.37
C MET A 47 6.91 -15.26 5.56
N VAL A 48 5.61 -15.02 5.39
CA VAL A 48 5.02 -13.68 5.60
C VAL A 48 4.89 -13.34 7.09
N LYS A 49 4.50 -14.31 7.93
CA LYS A 49 4.34 -14.07 9.38
C LYS A 49 5.65 -13.83 10.10
N TYR A 50 6.71 -14.50 9.66
CA TYR A 50 8.04 -14.43 10.24
C TYR A 50 8.99 -13.52 9.43
N SER A 51 8.45 -12.70 8.53
CA SER A 51 9.24 -11.70 7.81
C SER A 51 9.86 -10.69 8.78
N GLN A 52 10.99 -10.10 8.40
CA GLN A 52 11.63 -9.08 9.23
C GLN A 52 10.81 -7.78 9.21
N GLU A 53 11.05 -6.90 10.19
CA GLU A 53 10.36 -5.62 10.28
C GLU A 53 10.64 -4.74 9.04
N GLU A 54 11.85 -4.82 8.48
CA GLU A 54 12.25 -4.12 7.25
C GLU A 54 11.36 -4.53 6.07
N ASP A 55 11.13 -5.83 5.87
CA ASP A 55 10.24 -6.36 4.83
C ASP A 55 8.82 -5.83 4.98
N LYS A 56 8.32 -5.72 6.21
CA LYS A 56 6.97 -5.19 6.50
C LYS A 56 6.87 -3.71 6.16
N GLN A 57 7.91 -2.92 6.42
CA GLN A 57 7.94 -1.49 6.07
C GLN A 57 7.98 -1.28 4.55
N GLU A 58 8.76 -2.09 3.82
CA GLU A 58 8.77 -2.06 2.36
C GLU A 58 7.41 -2.44 1.77
N LEU A 59 6.80 -3.52 2.28
CA LEU A 59 5.47 -3.94 1.87
C LEU A 59 4.41 -2.86 2.14
N LEU A 60 4.43 -2.25 3.34
CA LEU A 60 3.53 -1.15 3.69
C LEU A 60 3.68 0.05 2.74
N SER A 61 4.93 0.40 2.43
CA SER A 61 5.25 1.49 1.51
C SER A 61 4.74 1.21 0.09
N LEU A 62 4.94 -0.02 -0.40
CA LEU A 62 4.45 -0.47 -1.69
C LEU A 62 2.91 -0.48 -1.74
N LEU A 63 2.24 -1.03 -0.74
CA LEU A 63 0.78 -1.08 -0.68
C LEU A 63 0.18 0.33 -0.67
N ASN A 64 0.75 1.25 0.10
CA ASN A 64 0.31 2.65 0.11
C ASN A 64 0.60 3.37 -1.22
N LEU A 65 1.70 3.04 -1.90
CA LEU A 65 2.01 3.55 -3.22
C LEU A 65 0.97 3.08 -4.25
N ILE A 66 0.63 1.79 -4.25
CA ILE A 66 -0.39 1.19 -5.12
C ILE A 66 -1.76 1.78 -4.81
N ALA A 67 -2.12 1.91 -3.53
CA ALA A 67 -3.39 2.49 -3.10
C ALA A 67 -3.57 3.94 -3.59
N ARG A 68 -2.49 4.74 -3.55
CA ARG A 68 -2.48 6.13 -4.04
C ARG A 68 -2.51 6.23 -5.57
N LYS A 69 -1.67 5.46 -6.25
CA LYS A 69 -1.46 5.60 -7.70
C LYS A 69 -2.40 4.75 -8.53
N LYS A 70 -3.08 3.77 -7.92
CA LYS A 70 -3.84 2.70 -8.60
C LYS A 70 -3.02 1.98 -9.66
N GLU A 71 -1.70 1.99 -9.52
CA GLU A 71 -0.74 1.43 -10.45
C GLU A 71 0.31 0.64 -9.68
N THR A 72 0.62 -0.56 -10.16
CA THR A 72 1.75 -1.35 -9.67
C THR A 72 3.03 -0.81 -10.32
N PRO A 73 4.11 -0.57 -9.56
CA PRO A 73 5.38 -0.13 -10.13
C PRO A 73 5.85 -1.11 -11.20
N LYS A 74 6.03 -0.64 -12.44
CA LYS A 74 6.40 -1.48 -13.60
C LYS A 74 7.71 -2.26 -13.40
N ASN A 75 8.58 -1.77 -12.51
CA ASN A 75 9.88 -2.37 -12.22
C ASN A 75 9.85 -3.42 -11.10
N TYR A 76 8.72 -3.64 -10.42
CA TYR A 76 8.64 -4.64 -9.34
C TYR A 76 8.83 -6.08 -9.86
N PHE A 77 8.47 -6.33 -11.13
CA PHE A 77 8.57 -7.64 -11.76
C PHE A 77 9.82 -7.85 -12.62
N GLN A 78 10.72 -6.85 -12.75
CA GLN A 78 11.71 -6.86 -13.85
C GLN A 78 13.09 -7.44 -13.53
N GLU A 79 13.46 -7.74 -12.29
CA GLU A 79 14.78 -8.32 -12.01
C GLU A 79 14.72 -9.44 -10.98
N ARG A 80 14.31 -10.64 -11.44
CA ARG A 80 14.86 -11.93 -11.00
C ARG A 80 14.78 -12.92 -12.17
N ARG A 81 15.64 -12.73 -13.17
CA ARG A 81 16.03 -13.79 -14.13
C ARG A 81 17.35 -14.39 -13.70
#